data_AF-A0A535Q3S6-F1
#
_entry.id   AF-A0A535Q3S6-F1
#
_cell.length_a   1.000
_cell.length_b   1.000
_cell.length_c   1.000
_cell.angle_alpha   90.00
_cell.angle_beta   90.00
_cell.angle_gamma   90.00
#
_symmetry.space_group_name_H-M   'P 1'
#
loop_
_entity.id
_entity.type
_entity.pdbx_description
1 polymer ?
#
loop_
_entity_poly.entity_id
_entity_poly.type
_entity_poly.pdbx_seq_one_letter_code
_entity_poly.pdbx_strand_id
1 'polypeptide(L)'
;MSRRVPPRGFFNGESPFGRLPTEPSFPTVRITRRAVGWILGIAAVLLLLFLLKPFATLYTDWLWFRALGYGGVFGVRFAAQLWSFFIFAIAFWTIGAANVLVALNGGRRLSSIGIRQRLVTAPSTILAMLVVVLLGLLFGNIASGQWQTILTFFNQKPFHIQDPIFHSDVSFYVFSLPFYRFIWGWLLGVVILMMLVVGGLYISRAGFQNLQLPARAIRHLSVLAAAFAVLLAVHYRLDLWELLLSKRGFVSGVGYADVAARIPAYWIMTVLMLLIAAGLLVNGFRGQLAPLPVAVVAWLGAAFILLVVFPGFVQRFQVAPSELARETPYIKNEIEFTRQAYGLTSIQDRPFTPSDTLTPDAVARNPQTVQNARLWDPQLALPATLENLQSLRGYYQFYQDEVAVDRYQVGTQYLQLLLAAREINPDKLGTFVSGWVAPHLQYTHGYGVVAARANQGTSQGDPVLTLQNIPPAGVPTVTRPGIYFGRHTNNYVLVDSSQAEFDYPFTPDQYTHWSGKTGVALTSPLRSLAFAMRFGDINLLISPQLTSQTQVLFNRAVQDRVAALAPFLQFDQDPYVVVVVGQGRRRCVRRDDDLLPDR
;
A
#
# COMPACT_ATOMS: atom_id res chain seq x y z
N MET A 1 -70.67 -20.12 -70.12
CA MET A 1 -71.71 -20.60 -69.17
C MET A 1 -70.99 -21.05 -67.91
N SER A 2 -71.31 -20.70 -66.67
CA SER A 2 -72.35 -19.86 -66.08
C SER A 2 -71.83 -19.39 -64.72
N ARG A 3 -72.26 -18.18 -64.32
CA ARG A 3 -72.04 -17.57 -63.00
C ARG A 3 -72.69 -18.41 -61.90
N ARG A 4 -72.09 -18.44 -60.70
CA ARG A 4 -72.83 -18.43 -59.43
C ARG A 4 -72.16 -17.53 -58.39
N VAL A 5 -73.00 -16.65 -57.85
CA VAL A 5 -72.88 -15.67 -56.76
C VAL A 5 -74.32 -15.61 -56.19
N PRO A 6 -74.66 -15.35 -54.90
CA PRO A 6 -73.91 -15.12 -53.64
C PRO A 6 -74.50 -15.98 -52.46
N PRO A 7 -74.47 -15.62 -51.13
CA PRO A 7 -74.98 -14.36 -50.54
C PRO A 7 -73.95 -13.56 -49.72
N ARG A 8 -74.12 -12.23 -49.74
CA ARG A 8 -73.58 -11.29 -48.75
C ARG A 8 -74.50 -11.29 -47.53
N GLY A 9 -73.93 -11.40 -46.33
CA GLY A 9 -74.55 -11.03 -45.05
C GLY A 9 -73.50 -10.34 -44.18
N PHE A 10 -73.65 -9.04 -43.94
CA PHE A 10 -74.38 -8.44 -42.80
C PHE A 10 -73.46 -8.04 -41.62
N PHE A 11 -72.26 -7.51 -41.86
CA PHE A 11 -71.55 -6.66 -40.89
C PHE A 11 -70.71 -5.62 -41.63
N ASN A 12 -71.36 -4.53 -42.04
CA ASN A 12 -70.68 -3.25 -42.23
C ASN A 12 -70.49 -2.65 -40.84
N GLY A 13 -69.36 -2.96 -40.22
CA GLY A 13 -68.86 -2.28 -39.04
C GLY A 13 -67.56 -1.60 -39.41
N GLU A 14 -67.63 -0.31 -39.74
CA GLU A 14 -66.46 0.57 -39.71
C GLU A 14 -65.91 0.55 -38.28
N SER A 15 -64.74 -0.06 -38.09
CA SER A 15 -64.02 0.05 -36.82
C SER A 15 -63.49 1.49 -36.70
N PRO A 16 -63.83 2.25 -35.64
CA PRO A 16 -63.39 3.63 -35.47
C PRO A 16 -61.96 3.74 -34.90
N PHE A 17 -61.14 2.69 -35.06
CA PHE A 17 -59.75 2.69 -34.65
C PHE A 17 -58.87 2.98 -35.85
N GLY A 18 -58.72 4.28 -36.10
CA GLY A 18 -57.78 4.83 -37.06
C GLY A 18 -56.37 4.29 -36.84
N ARG A 19 -55.69 4.11 -37.98
CA ARG A 19 -54.24 3.95 -38.18
C ARG A 19 -53.43 4.23 -36.92
N LEU A 20 -53.02 3.17 -36.22
CA LEU A 20 -51.92 3.25 -35.28
C LEU A 20 -50.70 3.79 -36.03
N PRO A 21 -50.00 4.83 -35.52
CA PRO A 21 -48.81 5.33 -36.16
C PRO A 21 -47.77 4.20 -36.24
N THR A 22 -47.16 4.08 -37.41
CA THR A 22 -45.96 3.26 -37.64
C THR A 22 -44.98 3.44 -36.48
N GLU A 23 -44.44 2.32 -35.98
CA GLU A 23 -43.45 2.27 -34.90
C GLU A 23 -42.45 3.44 -34.97
N PRO A 24 -42.07 4.07 -33.85
CA PRO A 24 -40.96 5.01 -33.86
C PRO A 24 -39.71 4.28 -34.34
N SER A 25 -39.33 4.52 -35.59
CA SER A 25 -38.08 4.03 -36.13
C SER A 25 -36.96 4.74 -35.38
N PHE A 26 -36.36 4.08 -34.40
CA PHE A 26 -35.11 4.55 -33.83
C PHE A 26 -34.14 4.77 -35.00
N PRO A 27 -33.49 5.95 -35.12
CA PRO A 27 -32.55 6.20 -36.20
C PRO A 27 -31.44 5.14 -36.10
N THR A 28 -31.42 4.21 -37.05
CA THR A 28 -30.33 3.24 -37.16
C THR A 28 -29.12 4.01 -37.66
N VAL A 29 -28.25 4.40 -36.73
CA VAL A 29 -26.97 5.03 -37.08
C VAL A 29 -26.17 3.99 -37.89
N ARG A 30 -26.19 4.10 -39.21
CA ARG A 30 -25.37 3.29 -40.11
C ARG A 30 -23.94 3.79 -40.02
N ILE A 31 -23.18 3.26 -39.06
CA ILE A 31 -21.75 3.54 -38.96
C ILE A 31 -21.06 2.94 -40.18
N THR A 32 -20.56 3.77 -41.08
CA THR A 32 -19.82 3.32 -42.26
C THR A 32 -18.49 2.68 -41.84
N ARG A 33 -17.95 1.73 -42.63
CA ARG A 33 -16.64 1.10 -42.34
C ARG A 33 -15.52 2.13 -42.16
N ARG A 34 -15.62 3.29 -42.83
CA ARG A 34 -14.70 4.42 -42.67
C ARG A 34 -14.86 5.10 -41.30
N ALA A 35 -16.09 5.31 -40.83
CA ALA A 35 -16.35 5.84 -39.50
C ALA A 35 -15.87 4.89 -38.40
N VAL A 36 -16.04 3.57 -38.56
CA VAL A 36 -15.44 2.57 -37.64
C VAL A 36 -13.92 2.69 -37.63
N GLY A 37 -13.27 2.82 -38.79
CA GLY A 37 -11.82 3.02 -38.90
C GLY A 37 -11.33 4.27 -38.18
N TRP A 38 -12.01 5.40 -38.34
CA TRP A 38 -11.71 6.64 -37.62
C TRP A 38 -11.92 6.52 -36.11
N ILE A 39 -13.02 5.89 -35.68
CA ILE A 39 -13.31 5.65 -34.25
C ILE A 39 -12.23 4.76 -33.64
N LEU A 40 -11.82 3.68 -34.31
CA LEU A 40 -10.74 2.80 -33.85
C LEU A 40 -9.39 3.53 -33.82
N GLY A 41 -9.10 4.37 -34.83
CA GLY A 41 -7.89 5.18 -34.86
C GLY A 41 -7.84 6.19 -33.71
N ILE A 42 -8.92 6.93 -33.49
CA ILE A 42 -9.04 7.87 -32.36
C ILE A 42 -8.93 7.12 -31.04
N ALA A 43 -9.62 5.99 -30.88
CA ALA A 43 -9.53 5.17 -29.67
C ALA A 43 -8.11 4.65 -29.42
N ALA A 44 -7.39 4.22 -30.46
CA ALA A 44 -6.00 3.80 -30.35
C ALA A 44 -5.08 4.95 -29.94
N VAL A 45 -5.27 6.15 -30.50
CA VAL A 45 -4.51 7.36 -30.12
C VAL A 45 -4.81 7.75 -28.68
N LEU A 46 -6.08 7.77 -28.27
CA LEU A 46 -6.46 8.07 -26.89
C LEU A 46 -5.89 7.03 -25.90
N LEU A 47 -5.92 5.75 -26.26
CA LEU A 47 -5.29 4.69 -25.47
C LEU A 47 -3.78 4.89 -25.36
N LEU A 48 -3.11 5.22 -26.47
CA LEU A 48 -1.68 5.51 -26.48
C LEU A 48 -1.35 6.70 -25.55
N LEU A 49 -2.09 7.80 -25.67
CA LEU A 49 -1.94 8.98 -24.81
C LEU A 49 -2.17 8.64 -23.33
N PHE A 50 -3.18 7.82 -23.04
CA PHE A 50 -3.47 7.34 -21.70
C PHE A 50 -2.32 6.49 -21.13
N LEU A 51 -1.70 5.63 -21.95
CA LEU A 51 -0.60 4.77 -21.54
C LEU A 51 0.75 5.50 -21.43
N LEU A 52 0.96 6.59 -22.16
CA LEU A 52 2.23 7.34 -22.15
C LEU A 52 2.62 7.84 -20.76
N LYS A 53 1.67 8.35 -19.96
CA LYS A 53 1.98 8.88 -18.62
C LYS A 53 2.48 7.78 -17.64
N PRO A 54 1.81 6.61 -17.52
CA PRO A 54 2.35 5.47 -16.78
C PRO A 54 3.77 5.05 -17.23
N PHE A 55 4.02 4.96 -18.54
CA PHE A 55 5.35 4.62 -19.05
C PHE A 55 6.40 5.69 -18.72
N ALA A 56 6.04 6.97 -18.84
CA ALA A 56 6.91 8.08 -18.46
C ALA A 56 7.24 8.06 -16.96
N THR A 57 6.24 7.76 -16.13
CA THR A 57 6.39 7.62 -14.67
C THR A 57 7.33 6.46 -14.34
N LEU A 58 7.13 5.29 -14.95
CA LEU A 58 7.98 4.12 -14.78
C LEU A 58 9.44 4.39 -15.20
N TYR A 59 9.63 5.03 -16.34
CA TYR A 59 10.96 5.35 -16.86
C TYR A 59 11.67 6.40 -15.99
N THR A 60 10.95 7.44 -15.53
CA THR A 60 11.52 8.47 -14.64
C THR A 60 11.83 7.93 -13.25
N ASP A 61 11.00 7.04 -12.71
CA ASP A 61 11.29 6.33 -11.46
C ASP A 61 12.53 5.44 -11.61
N TRP A 62 12.67 4.68 -12.70
CA TRP A 62 13.87 3.89 -12.98
C TRP A 62 15.14 4.76 -13.01
N LEU A 63 15.08 5.91 -13.68
CA LEU A 63 16.19 6.87 -13.71
C LEU A 63 16.53 7.40 -12.32
N TRP A 64 15.53 7.65 -11.48
CA TRP A 64 15.72 8.14 -10.11
C TRP A 64 16.37 7.11 -9.21
N PHE A 65 15.93 5.85 -9.27
CA PHE A 65 16.61 4.75 -8.55
C PHE A 65 18.06 4.61 -9.01
N ARG A 66 18.32 4.71 -10.31
CA ARG A 66 19.69 4.66 -10.87
C ARG A 66 20.54 5.84 -10.40
N ALA A 67 20.00 7.06 -10.37
CA ALA A 67 20.72 8.25 -9.90
C ALA A 67 21.14 8.13 -8.43
N LEU A 68 20.36 7.41 -7.62
CA LEU A 68 20.67 7.13 -6.22
C LEU A 68 21.57 5.91 -5.98
N GLY A 69 21.94 5.17 -7.04
CA GLY A 69 22.72 3.92 -6.92
C GLY A 69 21.87 2.67 -6.63
N TYR A 70 20.54 2.79 -6.54
CA TYR A 70 19.60 1.70 -6.23
C TYR A 70 18.89 1.13 -7.48
N GLY A 71 19.50 1.27 -8.67
CA GLY A 71 18.93 0.73 -9.92
C GLY A 71 18.66 -0.79 -9.87
N GLY A 72 19.48 -1.54 -9.13
CA GLY A 72 19.26 -2.98 -8.90
C GLY A 72 17.98 -3.26 -8.11
N VAL A 73 17.68 -2.48 -7.08
CA VAL A 73 16.46 -2.61 -6.26
C VAL A 73 15.21 -2.39 -7.11
N PHE A 74 15.23 -1.38 -7.97
CA PHE A 74 14.14 -1.17 -8.94
C PHE A 74 13.98 -2.36 -9.88
N GLY A 75 15.08 -2.88 -10.42
CA GLY A 75 15.05 -4.03 -11.32
C GLY A 75 14.44 -5.27 -10.67
N VAL A 76 14.85 -5.60 -9.44
CA VAL A 76 14.30 -6.72 -8.67
C VAL A 76 12.81 -6.51 -8.38
N ARG A 77 12.43 -5.32 -7.89
CA ARG A 77 11.02 -4.97 -7.62
C ARG A 77 10.16 -5.09 -8.89
N PHE A 78 10.60 -4.46 -9.98
CA PHE A 78 9.87 -4.45 -11.25
C PHE A 78 9.74 -5.85 -11.84
N ALA A 79 10.82 -6.64 -11.84
CA ALA A 79 10.79 -8.02 -12.31
C ALA A 79 9.83 -8.88 -11.47
N ALA A 80 9.87 -8.75 -10.14
CA ALA A 80 8.97 -9.47 -9.25
C ALA A 80 7.50 -9.11 -9.50
N GLN A 81 7.20 -7.82 -9.65
CA GLN A 81 5.87 -7.33 -10.01
C GLN A 81 5.40 -7.90 -11.37
N LEU A 82 6.27 -7.87 -12.38
CA LEU A 82 5.96 -8.35 -13.73
C LEU A 82 5.72 -9.85 -13.79
N TRP A 83 6.60 -10.66 -13.20
CA TRP A 83 6.43 -12.12 -13.18
C TRP A 83 5.21 -12.52 -12.34
N SER A 84 5.00 -11.89 -11.19
CA SER A 84 3.80 -12.13 -10.36
C SER A 84 2.53 -11.78 -11.13
N PHE A 85 2.51 -10.66 -11.87
CA PHE A 85 1.38 -10.31 -12.73
C PHE A 85 1.06 -11.43 -13.71
N PHE A 86 2.04 -11.85 -14.52
CA PHE A 86 1.79 -12.82 -15.58
C PHE A 86 1.51 -14.22 -15.06
N ILE A 87 2.24 -14.71 -14.06
CA ILE A 87 2.04 -16.05 -13.49
C ILE A 87 0.61 -16.18 -12.97
N PHE A 88 0.15 -15.22 -12.16
CA PHE A 88 -1.18 -15.28 -11.58
C PHE A 88 -2.29 -14.94 -12.60
N ALA A 89 -2.07 -14.01 -13.54
CA ALA A 89 -3.04 -13.77 -14.61
C ALA A 89 -3.24 -15.02 -15.49
N ILE A 90 -2.15 -15.69 -15.88
CA ILE A 90 -2.21 -16.94 -16.65
C ILE A 90 -2.87 -18.05 -15.84
N ALA A 91 -2.53 -18.20 -14.56
CA ALA A 91 -3.21 -19.16 -13.68
C ALA A 91 -4.72 -18.88 -13.60
N PHE A 92 -5.13 -17.62 -13.48
CA PHE A 92 -6.54 -17.25 -13.48
C PHE A 92 -7.22 -17.59 -14.82
N TRP A 93 -6.61 -17.21 -15.94
CA TRP A 93 -7.18 -17.47 -17.26
C TRP A 93 -7.27 -18.94 -17.59
N THR A 94 -6.28 -19.75 -17.19
CA THR A 94 -6.33 -21.21 -17.39
C THR A 94 -7.47 -21.84 -16.60
N ILE A 95 -7.59 -21.51 -15.31
CA ILE A 95 -8.70 -21.98 -14.46
C ILE A 95 -10.05 -21.48 -15.00
N GLY A 96 -10.13 -20.20 -15.36
CA GLY A 96 -11.36 -19.58 -15.84
C GLY A 96 -11.81 -20.13 -17.19
N ALA A 97 -10.90 -20.29 -18.14
CA ALA A 97 -11.18 -20.92 -19.43
C ALA A 97 -11.64 -22.37 -19.24
N ALA A 98 -10.97 -23.16 -18.38
CA ALA A 98 -11.39 -24.53 -18.09
C ALA A 98 -12.83 -24.58 -17.52
N ASN A 99 -13.16 -23.72 -16.57
CA ASN A 99 -14.49 -23.63 -15.97
C ASN A 99 -15.56 -23.21 -16.98
N VAL A 100 -15.30 -22.19 -17.79
CA VAL A 100 -16.22 -21.75 -18.84
C VAL A 100 -16.43 -22.89 -19.84
N LEU A 101 -15.35 -23.52 -20.35
CA LEU A 101 -15.44 -24.63 -21.31
C LEU A 101 -16.25 -25.82 -20.78
N VAL A 102 -16.07 -26.20 -19.52
CA VAL A 102 -16.88 -27.24 -18.87
C VAL A 102 -18.35 -26.84 -18.84
N ALA A 103 -18.64 -25.58 -18.49
CA ALA A 103 -20.01 -25.05 -18.48
C ALA A 103 -20.64 -24.98 -19.88
N LEU A 104 -19.84 -24.72 -20.92
CA LEU A 104 -20.29 -24.78 -22.32
C LEU A 104 -20.71 -26.20 -22.73
N ASN A 105 -19.95 -27.21 -22.32
CA ASN A 105 -20.17 -28.62 -22.66
C ASN A 105 -21.32 -29.27 -21.87
N GLY A 106 -21.75 -28.68 -20.77
CA GLY A 106 -22.84 -29.18 -19.90
C GLY A 106 -24.23 -29.19 -20.55
N GLY A 107 -24.47 -28.38 -21.59
CA GLY A 107 -25.78 -28.17 -22.23
C GLY A 107 -26.15 -29.10 -23.40
N ARG A 108 -25.53 -30.29 -23.54
CA ARG A 108 -25.79 -31.22 -24.66
C ARG A 108 -27.15 -31.95 -24.55
N ARG A 109 -28.26 -31.24 -24.72
CA ARG A 109 -29.59 -31.83 -24.98
C ARG A 109 -30.47 -31.04 -25.97
N LEU A 110 -29.88 -30.38 -26.98
CA LEU A 110 -30.64 -29.78 -28.10
C LEU A 110 -29.79 -29.65 -29.39
N SER A 111 -29.13 -30.73 -29.84
CA SER A 111 -28.49 -30.71 -31.17
C SER A 111 -28.65 -32.05 -31.91
N SER A 112 -29.83 -32.27 -32.49
CA SER A 112 -29.98 -33.13 -33.67
C SER A 112 -29.74 -32.36 -34.99
N ILE A 113 -29.39 -31.07 -34.93
CA ILE A 113 -29.16 -30.22 -36.11
C ILE A 113 -27.89 -29.40 -35.84
N GLY A 114 -27.06 -29.17 -36.86
CA GLY A 114 -25.67 -28.66 -36.83
C GLY A 114 -25.36 -27.30 -36.16
N ILE A 115 -25.80 -27.08 -34.92
CA ILE A 115 -25.66 -25.85 -34.12
C ILE A 115 -24.38 -25.88 -33.25
N ARG A 116 -23.33 -26.63 -33.64
CA ARG A 116 -22.08 -26.66 -32.85
C ARG A 116 -21.26 -25.36 -32.95
N GLN A 117 -21.24 -24.71 -34.11
CA GLN A 117 -20.49 -23.45 -34.30
C GLN A 117 -21.17 -22.25 -33.62
N ARG A 118 -22.49 -22.27 -33.41
CA ARG A 118 -23.25 -21.14 -32.82
C ARG A 118 -23.09 -20.98 -31.30
N LEU A 119 -22.55 -22.00 -30.62
CA LEU A 119 -22.44 -22.04 -29.15
C LEU A 119 -21.27 -21.23 -28.58
N VAL A 120 -20.17 -21.09 -29.33
CA VAL A 120 -19.01 -20.27 -28.92
C VAL A 120 -19.25 -18.79 -29.23
N THR A 121 -20.10 -18.50 -30.22
CA THR A 121 -20.44 -17.14 -30.68
C THR A 121 -21.65 -16.52 -29.96
N ALA A 122 -22.19 -17.15 -28.92
CA ALA A 122 -23.32 -16.59 -28.19
C ALA A 122 -22.88 -15.33 -27.41
N PRO A 123 -23.71 -14.27 -27.34
CA PRO A 123 -23.34 -13.04 -26.61
C PRO A 123 -22.96 -13.31 -25.15
N SER A 124 -23.62 -14.25 -24.48
CA SER A 124 -23.31 -14.61 -23.09
C SER A 124 -21.98 -15.33 -22.91
N THR A 125 -21.50 -16.08 -23.93
CA THR A 125 -20.20 -16.75 -23.88
C THR A 125 -19.06 -15.81 -24.18
N ILE A 126 -19.26 -14.90 -25.14
CA ILE A 126 -18.31 -13.81 -25.43
C ILE A 126 -18.18 -12.90 -24.21
N LEU A 127 -19.31 -12.53 -23.58
CA LEU A 127 -19.30 -11.73 -22.36
C LEU A 127 -18.62 -12.46 -21.21
N ALA A 128 -18.90 -13.74 -20.98
CA ALA A 128 -18.23 -14.52 -19.93
C ALA A 128 -16.70 -14.63 -20.16
N MET A 129 -16.26 -14.85 -21.40
CA MET A 129 -14.83 -14.89 -21.73
C MET A 129 -14.17 -13.51 -21.57
N LEU A 130 -14.84 -12.44 -21.99
CA LEU A 130 -14.39 -11.07 -21.77
C LEU A 130 -14.24 -10.79 -20.28
N VAL A 131 -15.23 -11.17 -19.47
CA VAL A 131 -15.20 -11.04 -18.01
C VAL A 131 -14.03 -11.83 -17.42
N VAL A 132 -13.79 -13.08 -17.83
CA VAL A 132 -12.64 -13.89 -17.37
C VAL A 132 -11.31 -13.22 -17.75
N VAL A 133 -11.19 -12.67 -18.96
CA VAL A 133 -9.98 -11.96 -19.40
C VAL A 133 -9.73 -10.74 -18.52
N LEU A 134 -10.75 -9.89 -18.34
CA LEU A 134 -10.66 -8.68 -17.50
C LEU A 134 -10.37 -9.01 -16.03
N LEU A 135 -11.02 -10.03 -15.48
CA LEU A 135 -10.77 -10.48 -14.10
C LEU A 135 -9.37 -11.07 -13.93
N GLY A 136 -8.83 -11.78 -14.94
CA GLY A 136 -7.45 -12.27 -14.85
C GLY A 136 -6.41 -11.15 -14.89
N LEU A 137 -6.65 -10.06 -15.64
CA LEU A 137 -5.81 -8.86 -15.56
C LEU A 137 -5.87 -8.24 -14.15
N LEU A 138 -7.07 -8.16 -13.56
CA LEU A 138 -7.24 -7.66 -12.19
C LEU A 138 -6.52 -8.54 -11.16
N PHE A 139 -6.67 -9.86 -11.24
CA PHE A 139 -6.03 -10.82 -10.33
C PHE A 139 -4.51 -10.85 -10.48
N GLY A 140 -4.00 -10.70 -11.71
CA GLY A 140 -2.58 -10.47 -11.96
C GLY A 140 -2.10 -9.17 -11.31
N ASN A 141 -2.86 -8.08 -11.41
CA ASN A 141 -2.49 -6.80 -10.79
C ASN A 141 -2.48 -6.89 -9.25
N ILE A 142 -3.45 -7.58 -8.65
CA ILE A 142 -3.48 -7.83 -7.20
C ILE A 142 -2.22 -8.60 -6.77
N ALA A 143 -1.84 -9.64 -7.52
CA ALA A 143 -0.63 -10.42 -7.25
C ALA A 143 0.66 -9.60 -7.43
N SER A 144 0.72 -8.74 -8.45
CA SER A 144 1.81 -7.79 -8.66
C SER A 144 2.00 -6.84 -7.46
N GLY A 145 0.91 -6.38 -6.86
CA GLY A 145 0.94 -5.57 -5.63
C GLY A 145 1.56 -6.30 -4.44
N GLN A 146 1.51 -7.63 -4.41
CA GLN A 146 2.05 -8.49 -3.35
C GLN A 146 3.51 -8.93 -3.59
N TRP A 147 4.23 -8.26 -4.50
CA TRP A 147 5.62 -8.58 -4.84
C TRP A 147 6.54 -8.70 -3.61
N GLN A 148 6.34 -7.87 -2.59
CA GLN A 148 7.16 -7.90 -1.37
C GLN A 148 6.92 -9.19 -0.60
N THR A 149 5.68 -9.58 -0.35
CA THR A 149 5.28 -10.84 0.29
C THR A 149 5.84 -12.06 -0.46
N ILE A 150 5.83 -12.00 -1.79
CA ILE A 150 6.35 -13.08 -2.65
C ILE A 150 7.88 -13.15 -2.53
N LEU A 151 8.58 -12.02 -2.63
CA LEU A 151 10.04 -11.98 -2.53
C LEU A 151 10.54 -12.37 -1.13
N THR A 152 9.89 -11.90 -0.08
CA THR A 152 10.30 -12.23 1.30
C THR A 152 10.13 -13.72 1.59
N PHE A 153 9.10 -14.38 1.04
CA PHE A 153 8.95 -15.82 1.13
C PHE A 153 10.09 -16.58 0.43
N PHE A 154 10.42 -16.22 -0.82
CA PHE A 154 11.48 -16.92 -1.57
C PHE A 154 12.89 -16.64 -1.04
N ASN A 155 13.10 -15.50 -0.37
CA ASN A 155 14.38 -15.09 0.18
C ASN A 155 14.42 -15.17 1.72
N GLN A 156 13.49 -15.91 2.34
CA GLN A 156 13.37 -15.97 3.79
C GLN A 156 14.61 -16.58 4.45
N LYS A 157 14.90 -16.12 5.67
CA LYS A 157 15.95 -16.66 6.54
C LYS A 157 15.34 -17.03 7.90
N PRO A 158 15.80 -18.13 8.53
CA PRO A 158 15.37 -18.49 9.87
C PRO A 158 15.86 -17.45 10.89
N PHE A 159 15.04 -17.16 11.90
CA PHE A 159 15.48 -16.37 13.06
C PHE A 159 16.16 -17.24 14.13
N HIS A 160 16.01 -18.57 14.04
CA HIS A 160 16.49 -19.53 15.02
C HIS A 160 15.86 -19.36 16.41
N ILE A 161 14.61 -18.87 16.43
CA ILE A 161 13.81 -18.67 17.63
C ILE A 161 12.48 -19.37 17.37
N GLN A 162 12.12 -20.32 18.23
CA GLN A 162 10.88 -21.09 18.09
C GLN A 162 9.79 -20.53 18.98
N ASP A 163 8.56 -20.48 18.47
CA ASP A 163 7.40 -20.10 19.27
C ASP A 163 7.04 -21.20 20.30
N PRO A 164 6.52 -20.84 21.49
CA PRO A 164 6.26 -21.79 22.56
C PRO A 164 4.99 -22.64 22.36
N ILE A 165 4.13 -22.33 21.38
CA ILE A 165 2.82 -22.98 21.19
C ILE A 165 2.87 -24.04 20.09
N PHE A 166 3.43 -23.71 18.93
CA PHE A 166 3.51 -24.56 17.74
C PHE A 166 4.94 -24.96 17.37
N HIS A 167 5.95 -24.51 18.12
CA HIS A 167 7.37 -24.83 17.92
C HIS A 167 7.88 -24.52 16.51
N SER A 168 7.27 -23.55 15.86
CA SER A 168 7.65 -23.04 14.56
C SER A 168 8.62 -21.87 14.71
N ASP A 169 9.58 -21.76 13.80
CA ASP A 169 10.51 -20.62 13.80
C ASP A 169 9.73 -19.32 13.55
N VAL A 170 10.10 -18.23 14.22
CA VAL A 170 9.51 -16.90 14.01
C VAL A 170 9.50 -16.50 12.52
N SER A 171 10.46 -16.97 11.71
CA SER A 171 10.52 -16.73 10.26
C SER A 171 9.27 -17.19 9.52
N PHE A 172 8.61 -18.24 10.03
CA PHE A 172 7.36 -18.73 9.46
C PHE A 172 6.28 -17.65 9.52
N TYR A 173 6.13 -16.97 10.66
CA TYR A 173 5.10 -15.96 10.88
C TYR A 173 5.39 -14.66 10.12
N VAL A 174 6.66 -14.29 9.99
CA VAL A 174 7.08 -13.05 9.31
C VAL A 174 7.09 -13.20 7.79
N PHE A 175 7.51 -14.36 7.26
CA PHE A 175 7.74 -14.53 5.82
C PHE A 175 6.79 -15.54 5.15
N SER A 176 6.59 -16.72 5.75
CA SER A 176 5.82 -17.81 5.11
C SER A 176 4.31 -17.65 5.23
N LEU A 177 3.81 -17.31 6.41
CA LEU A 177 2.39 -17.21 6.71
C LEU A 177 1.69 -16.13 5.87
N PRO A 178 2.24 -14.90 5.69
CA PRO A 178 1.67 -13.91 4.79
C PRO A 178 1.57 -14.39 3.34
N PHE A 179 2.56 -15.14 2.85
CA PHE A 179 2.54 -15.72 1.51
C PHE A 179 1.45 -16.80 1.37
N TYR A 180 1.34 -17.72 2.34
CA TYR A 180 0.27 -18.73 2.32
C TYR A 180 -1.13 -18.09 2.38
N ARG A 181 -1.28 -17.02 3.15
CA ARG A 181 -2.53 -16.23 3.18
C ARG A 181 -2.83 -15.54 1.87
N PHE A 182 -1.81 -14.98 1.22
CA PHE A 182 -1.96 -14.40 -0.11
C PHE A 182 -2.43 -15.44 -1.13
N ILE A 183 -1.76 -16.61 -1.21
CA ILE A 183 -2.15 -17.70 -2.12
C ILE A 183 -3.56 -18.20 -1.83
N TRP A 184 -3.88 -18.41 -0.55
CA TRP A 184 -5.21 -18.82 -0.12
C TRP A 184 -6.28 -17.80 -0.54
N GLY A 185 -6.08 -16.52 -0.25
CA GLY A 185 -7.02 -15.45 -0.58
C GLY A 185 -7.21 -15.29 -2.09
N TRP A 186 -6.12 -15.43 -2.86
CA TRP A 186 -6.16 -15.42 -4.32
C TRP A 186 -6.99 -16.59 -4.85
N LEU A 187 -6.72 -17.82 -4.40
CA LEU A 187 -7.47 -19.02 -4.81
C LEU A 187 -8.95 -18.96 -4.41
N LEU A 188 -9.23 -18.45 -3.21
CA LEU A 188 -10.60 -18.25 -2.74
C LEU A 188 -11.35 -17.28 -3.65
N GLY A 189 -10.72 -16.15 -3.99
CA GLY A 189 -11.26 -15.19 -4.95
C GLY A 189 -11.53 -15.81 -6.31
N VAL A 190 -10.61 -16.62 -6.84
CA VAL A 190 -10.82 -17.36 -8.11
C VAL A 190 -12.03 -18.27 -8.01
N VAL A 191 -12.13 -19.10 -6.97
CA VAL A 191 -13.21 -20.07 -6.82
C VAL A 191 -14.57 -19.38 -6.68
N ILE A 192 -14.68 -18.31 -5.88
CA ILE A 192 -15.92 -17.53 -5.74
C ILE A 192 -16.33 -16.92 -7.09
N LEU A 193 -15.40 -16.27 -7.79
CA LEU A 193 -15.70 -15.66 -9.08
C LEU A 193 -16.06 -16.69 -10.14
N MET A 194 -15.41 -17.85 -10.15
CA MET A 194 -15.78 -18.94 -11.06
C MET A 194 -17.17 -19.49 -10.74
N MET A 195 -17.55 -19.61 -9.47
CA MET A 195 -18.93 -19.95 -9.10
C MET A 195 -19.94 -18.92 -9.62
N LEU A 196 -19.64 -17.62 -9.51
CA LEU A 196 -20.52 -16.55 -10.01
C LEU A 196 -20.62 -16.53 -11.54
N VAL A 197 -19.48 -16.60 -12.25
CA VAL A 197 -19.43 -16.57 -13.72
C VAL A 197 -20.12 -17.80 -14.30
N VAL A 198 -19.79 -19.00 -13.79
CA VAL A 198 -20.39 -20.26 -14.25
C VAL A 198 -21.86 -20.35 -13.85
N GLY A 199 -22.20 -19.95 -12.62
CA GLY A 199 -23.57 -19.89 -12.13
C GLY A 199 -24.44 -18.97 -12.98
N GLY A 200 -23.97 -17.75 -13.26
CA GLY A 200 -24.64 -16.80 -14.16
C GLY A 200 -24.77 -17.33 -15.59
N LEU A 201 -23.76 -18.02 -16.11
CA LEU A 201 -23.82 -18.67 -17.42
C LEU A 201 -24.87 -19.78 -17.45
N TYR A 202 -25.00 -20.61 -16.41
CA TYR A 202 -26.05 -21.61 -16.32
C TYR A 202 -27.46 -20.99 -16.20
N ILE A 203 -27.63 -19.96 -15.36
CA ILE A 203 -28.92 -19.27 -15.18
C ILE A 203 -29.35 -18.59 -16.48
N SER A 204 -28.45 -17.85 -17.14
CA SER A 204 -28.75 -17.18 -18.42
C SER A 204 -29.20 -18.14 -19.52
N ARG A 205 -28.79 -19.41 -19.44
CA ARG A 205 -29.14 -20.47 -20.40
C ARG A 205 -30.39 -21.25 -20.04
N ALA A 206 -30.65 -21.44 -18.74
CA ALA A 206 -31.87 -22.07 -18.25
C ALA A 206 -33.09 -21.13 -18.39
N GLY A 207 -32.85 -19.82 -18.42
CA GLY A 207 -33.89 -18.80 -18.41
C GLY A 207 -34.37 -18.51 -16.98
N PHE A 208 -34.56 -17.22 -16.65
CA PHE A 208 -34.90 -16.78 -15.29
C PHE A 208 -36.23 -17.34 -14.75
N GLN A 209 -37.11 -17.82 -15.64
CA GLN A 209 -38.47 -18.25 -15.30
C GLN A 209 -38.56 -19.72 -14.83
N ASN A 210 -37.62 -20.59 -15.25
CA ASN A 210 -37.59 -22.01 -14.88
C ASN A 210 -36.19 -22.38 -14.38
N LEU A 211 -35.96 -22.28 -13.07
CA LEU A 211 -34.68 -22.54 -12.39
C LEU A 211 -34.29 -24.03 -12.31
N GLN A 212 -34.65 -24.82 -13.32
CA GLN A 212 -34.28 -26.24 -13.39
C GLN A 212 -32.87 -26.39 -13.99
N LEU A 213 -31.87 -26.44 -13.10
CA LEU A 213 -30.48 -26.66 -13.51
C LEU A 213 -30.26 -28.12 -13.93
N PRO A 214 -29.56 -28.39 -15.04
CA PRO A 214 -29.27 -29.75 -15.46
C PRO A 214 -28.29 -30.42 -14.48
N ALA A 215 -28.38 -31.76 -14.33
CA ALA A 215 -27.52 -32.53 -13.42
C ALA A 215 -26.01 -32.28 -13.61
N ARG A 216 -25.56 -32.00 -14.85
CA ARG A 216 -24.17 -31.62 -15.14
C ARG A 216 -23.77 -30.26 -14.58
N ALA A 217 -24.68 -29.28 -14.60
CA ALA A 217 -24.46 -27.98 -13.99
C ALA A 217 -24.37 -28.10 -12.47
N ILE A 218 -25.26 -28.90 -11.87
CA ILE A 218 -25.26 -29.19 -10.43
C ILE A 218 -23.97 -29.90 -10.03
N ARG A 219 -23.49 -30.87 -10.82
CA ARG A 219 -22.18 -31.52 -10.61
C ARG A 219 -21.04 -30.52 -10.62
N HIS A 220 -20.98 -29.66 -11.64
CA HIS A 220 -19.91 -28.67 -11.76
C HIS A 220 -19.92 -27.69 -10.58
N LEU A 221 -21.08 -27.17 -10.21
CA LEU A 221 -21.25 -26.29 -9.04
C LEU A 221 -20.91 -27.01 -7.73
N SER A 222 -21.23 -28.31 -7.61
CA SER A 222 -20.87 -29.10 -6.42
C SER A 222 -19.35 -29.30 -6.30
N VAL A 223 -18.64 -29.47 -7.42
CA VAL A 223 -17.16 -29.54 -7.44
C VAL A 223 -16.56 -28.20 -7.04
N LEU A 224 -17.07 -27.08 -7.55
CA LEU A 224 -16.62 -25.74 -7.14
C LEU A 224 -16.92 -25.45 -5.67
N ALA A 225 -18.09 -25.85 -5.17
CA ALA A 225 -18.44 -25.73 -3.76
C ALA A 225 -17.56 -26.62 -2.87
N ALA A 226 -17.18 -27.81 -3.33
CA ALA A 226 -16.23 -28.66 -2.62
C ALA A 226 -14.83 -28.03 -2.59
N ALA A 227 -14.35 -27.44 -3.69
CA ALA A 227 -13.08 -26.71 -3.73
C ALA A 227 -13.10 -25.52 -2.75
N PHE A 228 -14.22 -24.78 -2.68
CA PHE A 228 -14.43 -23.73 -1.70
C PHE A 228 -14.37 -24.26 -0.26
N ALA A 229 -15.03 -25.39 0.02
CA ALA A 229 -14.98 -26.04 1.33
C ALA A 229 -13.55 -26.46 1.72
N VAL A 230 -12.76 -27.00 0.78
CA VAL A 230 -11.33 -27.31 1.01
C VAL A 230 -10.53 -26.05 1.33
N LEU A 231 -10.76 -24.96 0.59
CA LEU A 231 -10.10 -23.68 0.88
C LEU A 231 -10.48 -23.14 2.26
N LEU A 232 -11.71 -23.35 2.73
CA LEU A 232 -12.08 -23.03 4.11
C LEU A 232 -11.42 -23.96 5.14
N ALA A 233 -11.18 -25.24 4.82
CA ALA A 233 -10.40 -26.11 5.68
C ALA A 233 -8.95 -25.58 5.85
N VAL A 234 -8.35 -25.12 4.75
CA VAL A 234 -7.03 -24.45 4.75
C VAL A 234 -7.08 -23.12 5.51
N HIS A 235 -8.16 -22.33 5.36
CA HIS A 235 -8.37 -21.09 6.11
C HIS A 235 -8.25 -21.31 7.61
N TYR A 236 -8.98 -22.30 8.15
CA TYR A 236 -8.93 -22.62 9.58
C TYR A 236 -7.56 -23.13 10.04
N ARG A 237 -6.85 -23.84 9.17
CA ARG A 237 -5.47 -24.26 9.45
C ARG A 237 -4.52 -23.06 9.52
N LEU A 238 -4.72 -22.06 8.66
CA LEU A 238 -3.97 -20.80 8.66
C LEU A 238 -4.33 -19.91 9.86
N ASP A 239 -5.62 -19.84 10.23
CA ASP A 239 -6.11 -19.10 11.41
C ASP A 239 -5.43 -19.57 12.69
N LEU A 240 -5.21 -20.89 12.80
CA LEU A 240 -4.56 -21.49 13.95
C LEU A 240 -3.15 -20.91 14.19
N TRP A 241 -2.36 -20.70 13.15
CA TRP A 241 -1.05 -20.04 13.30
C TRP A 241 -1.17 -18.53 13.51
N GLU A 242 -2.16 -17.88 12.90
CA GLU A 242 -2.40 -16.43 13.10
C GLU A 242 -2.84 -16.06 14.51
N LEU A 243 -3.28 -17.02 15.33
CA LEU A 243 -3.58 -16.76 16.74
C LEU A 243 -2.38 -16.11 17.48
N LEU A 244 -1.15 -16.45 17.13
CA LEU A 244 0.06 -15.84 17.72
C LEU A 244 0.27 -14.38 17.33
N LEU A 245 -0.34 -13.93 16.25
CA LEU A 245 -0.29 -12.53 15.78
C LEU A 245 -1.50 -11.72 16.26
N SER A 246 -2.41 -12.34 17.01
CA SER A 246 -3.63 -11.71 17.47
C SER A 246 -3.35 -10.68 18.57
N LYS A 247 -3.99 -9.52 18.48
CA LYS A 247 -3.98 -8.50 19.55
C LYS A 247 -5.29 -8.51 20.34
N ARG A 248 -5.92 -9.68 20.46
CA ARG A 248 -7.24 -9.84 21.08
C ARG A 248 -7.06 -10.23 22.54
N GLY A 249 -7.56 -9.39 23.45
CA GLY A 249 -7.52 -9.67 24.89
C GLY A 249 -6.45 -8.86 25.61
N PHE A 250 -6.02 -9.36 26.77
CA PHE A 250 -5.02 -8.70 27.63
C PHE A 250 -3.58 -8.92 27.15
N VAL A 251 -3.35 -9.94 26.32
CA VAL A 251 -2.05 -10.38 25.82
C VAL A 251 -2.00 -10.24 24.30
N SER A 252 -0.89 -9.76 23.76
CA SER A 252 -0.57 -9.85 22.34
C SER A 252 -0.09 -11.27 22.02
N GLY A 253 -0.99 -12.10 21.48
CA GLY A 253 -0.73 -13.49 21.11
C GLY A 253 -1.85 -14.42 21.59
N VAL A 254 -1.45 -15.63 21.98
CA VAL A 254 -2.36 -16.71 22.39
C VAL A 254 -2.57 -16.68 23.90
N GLY A 255 -3.81 -16.55 24.35
CA GLY A 255 -4.19 -16.71 25.77
C GLY A 255 -4.64 -18.14 26.12
N TYR A 256 -5.01 -18.37 27.39
CA TYR A 256 -5.45 -19.71 27.83
C TYR A 256 -6.71 -20.18 27.09
N ALA A 257 -7.70 -19.31 26.92
CA ALA A 257 -8.93 -19.66 26.20
C ALA A 257 -8.66 -20.02 24.73
N ASP A 258 -7.64 -19.44 24.12
CA ASP A 258 -7.27 -19.77 22.74
C ASP A 258 -6.68 -21.18 22.66
N VAL A 259 -5.78 -21.54 23.58
CA VAL A 259 -5.22 -22.91 23.65
C VAL A 259 -6.28 -23.95 23.98
N ALA A 260 -7.09 -23.69 25.00
CA ALA A 260 -8.06 -24.67 25.50
C ALA A 260 -9.30 -24.81 24.61
N ALA A 261 -9.70 -23.76 23.89
CA ALA A 261 -10.94 -23.75 23.11
C ALA A 261 -10.72 -23.50 21.61
N ARG A 262 -10.03 -22.41 21.24
CA ARG A 262 -9.93 -22.01 19.81
C ARG A 262 -9.08 -22.96 18.98
N ILE A 263 -7.93 -23.40 19.49
CA ILE A 263 -7.06 -24.35 18.78
C ILE A 263 -7.84 -25.65 18.48
N PRO A 264 -8.49 -26.32 19.46
CA PRO A 264 -9.36 -27.47 19.18
C PRO A 264 -10.50 -27.14 18.21
N ALA A 265 -11.15 -25.98 18.36
CA ALA A 265 -12.25 -25.58 17.49
C ALA A 265 -11.80 -25.45 16.02
N TYR A 266 -10.63 -24.86 15.76
CA TYR A 266 -10.08 -24.76 14.41
C TYR A 266 -9.78 -26.15 13.81
N TRP A 267 -9.22 -27.08 14.58
CA TRP A 267 -9.03 -28.46 14.12
C TRP A 267 -10.35 -29.16 13.75
N ILE A 268 -11.36 -29.02 14.61
CA ILE A 268 -12.70 -29.59 14.36
C ILE A 268 -13.30 -28.97 13.10
N MET A 269 -13.20 -27.64 12.94
CA MET A 269 -13.69 -26.94 11.75
C MET A 269 -12.95 -27.38 10.48
N THR A 270 -11.63 -27.58 10.53
CA THR A 270 -10.86 -28.13 9.40
C THR A 270 -11.39 -29.50 8.99
N VAL A 271 -11.57 -30.43 9.94
CA VAL A 271 -12.12 -31.76 9.65
C VAL A 271 -13.54 -31.68 9.11
N LEU A 272 -14.40 -30.87 9.73
CA LEU A 272 -15.78 -30.65 9.27
C LEU A 272 -15.82 -30.14 7.82
N MET A 273 -14.97 -29.18 7.47
CA MET A 273 -14.93 -28.65 6.12
C MET A 273 -14.44 -29.68 5.08
N LEU A 274 -13.52 -30.56 5.46
CA LEU A 274 -13.10 -31.69 4.61
C LEU A 274 -14.24 -32.70 4.41
N LEU A 275 -15.03 -32.99 5.47
CA LEU A 275 -16.21 -33.85 5.38
C LEU A 275 -17.31 -33.23 4.50
N ILE A 276 -17.55 -31.92 4.63
CA ILE A 276 -18.47 -31.18 3.76
C ILE A 276 -17.98 -31.24 2.31
N ALA A 277 -16.69 -31.02 2.06
CA ALA A 277 -16.12 -31.13 0.72
C ALA A 277 -16.33 -32.53 0.12
N ALA A 278 -16.04 -33.59 0.87
CA ALA A 278 -16.27 -34.96 0.43
C ALA A 278 -17.75 -35.23 0.14
N GLY A 279 -18.66 -34.78 1.02
CA GLY A 279 -20.10 -34.89 0.84
C GLY A 279 -20.60 -34.17 -0.42
N LEU A 280 -20.08 -32.98 -0.70
CA LEU A 280 -20.40 -32.22 -1.91
C LEU A 280 -19.87 -32.89 -3.19
N LEU A 281 -18.68 -33.51 -3.15
CA LEU A 281 -18.17 -34.31 -4.28
C LEU A 281 -19.04 -35.54 -4.54
N VAL A 282 -19.46 -36.26 -3.49
CA VAL A 282 -20.40 -37.38 -3.59
C VAL A 282 -21.74 -36.91 -4.16
N ASN A 283 -22.25 -35.77 -3.71
CA ASN A 283 -23.45 -35.17 -4.26
C ASN A 283 -23.30 -34.79 -5.74
N GLY A 284 -22.10 -34.41 -6.18
CA GLY A 284 -21.81 -34.13 -7.59
C GLY A 284 -22.13 -35.31 -8.53
N PHE A 285 -22.05 -36.56 -8.05
CA PHE A 285 -22.48 -37.72 -8.82
C PHE A 285 -24.02 -37.84 -8.90
N ARG A 286 -24.73 -37.50 -7.82
CA ARG A 286 -26.20 -37.56 -7.71
C ARG A 286 -26.90 -36.37 -8.37
N GLY A 287 -26.24 -35.22 -8.47
CA GLY A 287 -26.76 -34.02 -9.14
C GLY A 287 -27.95 -33.38 -8.43
N GLN A 288 -27.98 -33.37 -7.10
CA GLN A 288 -29.07 -32.76 -6.31
C GLN A 288 -28.67 -31.37 -5.78
N LEU A 289 -29.59 -30.41 -5.80
CA LEU A 289 -29.32 -29.04 -5.31
C LEU A 289 -29.43 -28.92 -3.78
N ALA A 290 -30.24 -29.75 -3.13
CA ALA A 290 -30.56 -29.64 -1.70
C ALA A 290 -29.34 -29.71 -0.74
N PRO A 291 -28.27 -30.50 -1.00
CA PRO A 291 -27.12 -30.55 -0.10
C PRO A 291 -26.28 -29.28 -0.03
N LEU A 292 -26.35 -28.38 -1.02
CA LEU A 292 -25.59 -27.12 -1.03
C LEU A 292 -26.00 -26.16 0.10
N PRO A 293 -27.27 -25.76 0.25
CA PRO A 293 -27.67 -24.90 1.36
C PRO A 293 -27.49 -25.58 2.72
N VAL A 294 -27.68 -26.91 2.81
CA VAL A 294 -27.45 -27.67 4.05
C VAL A 294 -25.99 -27.57 4.48
N ALA A 295 -25.04 -27.72 3.55
CA ALA A 295 -23.61 -27.57 3.83
C ALA A 295 -23.28 -26.17 4.36
N VAL A 296 -23.87 -25.11 3.78
CA VAL A 296 -23.67 -23.73 4.23
C VAL A 296 -24.22 -23.53 5.64
N VAL A 297 -25.45 -23.99 5.92
CA VAL A 297 -26.06 -23.88 7.26
C VAL A 297 -25.26 -24.67 8.30
N ALA A 298 -24.83 -25.89 7.96
CA ALA A 298 -24.00 -26.71 8.84
C ALA A 298 -22.66 -26.02 9.16
N TRP A 299 -22.00 -25.47 8.14
CA TRP A 299 -20.76 -24.72 8.30
C TRP A 299 -20.94 -23.49 9.19
N LEU A 300 -21.91 -22.62 8.88
CA LEU A 300 -22.14 -21.38 9.63
C LEU A 300 -22.59 -21.66 11.07
N GLY A 301 -23.47 -22.65 11.26
CA GLY A 301 -23.91 -23.08 12.59
C GLY A 301 -22.75 -23.62 13.43
N ALA A 302 -21.93 -24.49 12.86
CA ALA A 302 -20.74 -25.01 13.54
C ALA A 302 -19.72 -23.89 13.83
N ALA A 303 -19.48 -22.98 12.89
CA ALA A 303 -18.57 -21.85 13.09
C ALA A 303 -19.04 -20.95 14.26
N PHE A 304 -20.33 -20.62 14.32
CA PHE A 304 -20.87 -19.82 15.42
C PHE A 304 -20.71 -20.54 16.78
N ILE A 305 -21.07 -21.82 16.84
CA ILE A 305 -20.97 -22.59 18.08
C ILE A 305 -19.50 -22.76 18.51
N LEU A 306 -18.63 -23.21 17.61
CA LEU A 306 -17.26 -23.60 17.94
C LEU A 306 -16.30 -22.41 18.07
N LEU A 307 -16.49 -21.33 17.31
CA LEU A 307 -15.54 -20.19 17.29
C LEU A 307 -16.01 -18.99 18.11
N VAL A 308 -17.30 -18.89 18.43
CA VAL A 308 -17.87 -17.80 19.23
C VAL A 308 -18.35 -18.32 20.58
N VAL A 309 -19.30 -19.26 20.60
CA VAL A 309 -19.94 -19.71 21.85
C VAL A 309 -18.96 -20.49 22.74
N PHE A 310 -18.26 -21.47 22.19
CA PHE A 310 -17.38 -22.35 22.96
C PHE A 310 -16.19 -21.61 23.62
N PRO A 311 -15.42 -20.74 22.93
CA PRO A 311 -14.38 -19.94 23.57
C PRO A 311 -14.95 -18.95 24.58
N GLY A 312 -16.12 -18.37 24.33
CA GLY A 312 -16.81 -17.49 25.28
C GLY A 312 -17.18 -18.22 26.57
N PHE A 313 -17.61 -19.48 26.47
CA PHE A 313 -17.87 -20.33 27.63
C PHE A 313 -16.58 -20.63 28.42
N VAL A 314 -15.52 -21.06 27.75
CA VAL A 314 -14.23 -21.33 28.42
C VAL A 314 -13.68 -20.07 29.09
N GLN A 315 -13.76 -18.91 28.42
CA GLN A 315 -13.37 -17.64 29.02
C GLN A 315 -14.18 -17.32 30.28
N ARG A 316 -15.51 -17.45 30.23
CA ARG A 316 -16.39 -17.07 31.35
C ARG A 316 -16.28 -18.02 32.54
N PHE A 317 -16.18 -19.32 32.29
CA PHE A 317 -16.30 -20.35 33.33
C PHE A 317 -14.98 -20.96 33.78
N GLN A 318 -13.90 -20.89 32.97
CA GLN A 318 -12.59 -21.41 33.35
C GLN A 318 -11.54 -20.33 33.55
N VAL A 319 -11.50 -19.29 32.69
CA VAL A 319 -10.47 -18.23 32.78
C VAL A 319 -10.86 -17.18 33.80
N ALA A 320 -12.01 -16.52 33.65
CA ALA A 320 -12.40 -15.39 34.50
C ALA A 320 -12.39 -15.69 36.03
N PRO A 321 -12.73 -16.91 36.51
CA PRO A 321 -12.64 -17.20 37.95
C PRO A 321 -11.21 -17.27 38.51
N SER A 322 -10.21 -17.54 37.65
CA SER A 322 -8.80 -17.70 38.05
C SER A 322 -7.86 -17.17 36.97
N GLU A 323 -8.13 -15.94 36.53
CA GLU A 323 -7.52 -15.36 35.33
C GLU A 323 -6.00 -15.24 35.48
N LEU A 324 -5.53 -14.76 36.64
CA LEU A 324 -4.10 -14.63 36.91
C LEU A 324 -3.37 -15.97 36.76
N ALA A 325 -3.85 -17.04 37.40
CA ALA A 325 -3.16 -18.33 37.34
C ALA A 325 -3.19 -18.95 35.94
N ARG A 326 -4.30 -18.78 35.20
CA ARG A 326 -4.47 -19.34 33.85
C ARG A 326 -3.71 -18.57 32.78
N GLU A 327 -3.63 -17.24 32.88
CA GLU A 327 -3.00 -16.38 31.88
C GLU A 327 -1.52 -16.10 32.15
N THR A 328 -1.03 -16.26 33.39
CA THR A 328 0.39 -16.04 33.77
C THR A 328 1.40 -16.66 32.79
N PRO A 329 1.32 -17.94 32.38
CA PRO A 329 2.31 -18.50 31.45
C PRO A 329 2.32 -17.81 30.08
N TYR A 330 1.17 -17.39 29.57
CA TYR A 330 1.05 -16.71 28.27
C TYR A 330 1.54 -15.26 28.34
N ILE A 331 1.24 -14.56 29.45
CA ILE A 331 1.78 -13.23 29.73
C ILE A 331 3.33 -13.27 29.81
N LYS A 332 3.89 -14.30 30.46
CA LYS A 332 5.35 -14.48 30.52
C LYS A 332 5.97 -14.62 29.13
N ASN A 333 5.36 -15.43 28.26
CA ASN A 333 5.82 -15.59 26.89
C ASN A 333 5.76 -14.26 26.12
N GLU A 334 4.67 -13.51 26.23
CA GLU A 334 4.56 -12.20 25.59
C GLU A 334 5.65 -11.23 26.07
N ILE A 335 5.87 -11.14 27.38
CA ILE A 335 6.91 -10.28 27.96
C ILE A 335 8.29 -10.69 27.44
N GLU A 336 8.60 -11.98 27.44
CA GLU A 336 9.89 -12.50 26.99
C GLU A 336 10.14 -12.19 25.51
N PHE A 337 9.19 -12.52 24.62
CA PHE A 337 9.32 -12.25 23.18
C PHE A 337 9.32 -10.76 22.86
N THR A 338 8.56 -9.95 23.59
CA THR A 338 8.59 -8.48 23.44
C THR A 338 9.96 -7.94 23.84
N ARG A 339 10.48 -8.37 24.99
CA ARG A 339 11.82 -7.95 25.44
C ARG A 339 12.90 -8.40 24.47
N GLN A 340 12.80 -9.60 23.90
CA GLN A 340 13.75 -10.08 22.91
C GLN A 340 13.68 -9.26 21.61
N ALA A 341 12.46 -9.03 21.09
CA ALA A 341 12.24 -8.29 19.85
C ALA A 341 12.75 -6.84 19.91
N TYR A 342 12.55 -6.16 21.04
CA TYR A 342 13.06 -4.80 21.28
C TYR A 342 14.50 -4.76 21.81
N GLY A 343 15.15 -5.92 22.00
CA GLY A 343 16.52 -5.98 22.52
C GLY A 343 16.66 -5.52 23.98
N LEU A 344 15.60 -5.66 24.78
CA LEU A 344 15.52 -5.24 26.18
C LEU A 344 16.04 -6.30 27.17
N THR A 345 16.47 -7.46 26.69
CA THR A 345 16.99 -8.55 27.52
C THR A 345 18.31 -8.19 28.21
N SER A 346 19.11 -7.31 27.61
CA SER A 346 20.39 -6.83 28.17
C SER A 346 20.27 -5.56 29.02
N ILE A 347 19.05 -5.08 29.31
CA ILE A 347 18.84 -3.86 30.09
C ILE A 347 18.94 -4.17 31.59
N GLN A 348 19.69 -3.34 32.31
CA GLN A 348 19.80 -3.41 33.76
C GLN A 348 18.88 -2.35 34.38
N ASP A 349 17.88 -2.80 35.13
CA ASP A 349 17.04 -1.91 35.90
C ASP A 349 17.81 -1.40 37.11
N ARG A 350 17.89 -0.07 37.26
CA ARG A 350 18.47 0.59 38.43
C ARG A 350 17.36 1.31 39.16
N PRO A 351 16.86 0.79 40.30
CA PRO A 351 15.88 1.50 41.10
C PRO A 351 16.48 2.83 41.54
N PHE A 352 15.83 3.92 41.16
CA PHE A 352 16.16 5.27 41.56
C PHE A 352 15.05 5.78 42.46
N THR A 353 15.34 5.99 43.74
CA THR A 353 14.42 6.69 44.65
C THR A 353 14.76 8.17 44.58
N PRO A 354 13.87 9.02 44.04
CA PRO A 354 14.09 10.46 44.04
C PRO A 354 14.27 10.95 45.49
N SER A 355 15.28 11.77 45.74
CA SER A 355 15.40 12.52 46.98
C SER A 355 14.65 13.84 46.81
N ASP A 356 13.61 14.08 47.61
CA ASP A 356 12.76 15.28 47.50
C ASP A 356 13.47 16.57 47.95
N THR A 357 14.63 16.46 48.59
CA THR A 357 15.43 17.60 49.05
C THR A 357 16.57 17.91 48.07
N LEU A 358 16.37 18.95 47.27
CA LEU A 358 17.42 19.54 46.43
C LEU A 358 18.31 20.46 47.30
N THR A 359 19.56 20.05 47.55
CA THR A 359 20.53 20.89 48.28
C THR A 359 21.33 21.76 47.31
N PRO A 360 21.76 22.98 47.72
CA PRO A 360 22.64 23.81 46.90
C PRO A 360 23.92 23.08 46.46
N ASP A 361 24.50 22.26 47.34
CA ASP A 361 25.65 21.42 47.03
C ASP A 361 25.36 20.37 45.96
N ALA A 362 24.16 19.77 45.94
CA ALA A 362 23.77 18.82 44.92
C ALA A 362 23.63 19.49 43.53
N VAL A 363 23.11 20.72 43.49
CA VAL A 363 23.05 21.53 42.26
C VAL A 363 24.47 21.88 41.80
N ALA A 364 25.34 22.33 42.71
CA ALA A 364 26.72 22.69 42.42
C ALA A 364 27.56 21.51 41.90
N ARG A 365 27.31 20.28 42.41
CA ARG A 365 27.98 19.05 41.94
C ARG A 365 27.46 18.51 40.61
N ASN A 366 26.29 18.96 40.13
CA ASN A 366 25.68 18.45 38.90
C ASN A 366 25.43 19.55 37.85
N PRO A 367 26.46 20.35 37.49
CA PRO A 367 26.27 21.51 36.61
C PRO A 367 25.77 21.10 35.22
N GLN A 368 26.18 19.94 34.69
CA GLN A 368 25.71 19.45 33.40
C GLN A 368 24.22 19.13 33.38
N THR A 369 23.67 18.54 34.45
CA THR A 369 22.23 18.23 34.53
C THR A 369 21.42 19.52 34.54
N VAL A 370 21.84 20.49 35.36
CA VAL A 370 21.16 21.80 35.47
C VAL A 370 21.26 22.57 34.15
N GLN A 371 22.41 22.54 33.49
CA GLN A 371 22.62 23.20 32.19
C GLN A 371 21.86 22.53 31.03
N ASN A 372 21.33 21.32 31.23
CA ASN A 372 20.55 20.59 30.25
C ASN A 372 19.08 20.45 30.64
N ALA A 373 18.67 21.00 31.78
CA ALA A 373 17.28 21.02 32.21
C ALA A 373 16.47 21.85 31.21
N ARG A 374 15.57 21.17 30.48
CA ARG A 374 14.81 21.80 29.40
C ARG A 374 13.72 22.71 29.98
N LEU A 375 13.84 24.00 29.70
CA LEU A 375 12.85 25.03 29.98
C LEU A 375 11.80 25.11 28.87
N TRP A 376 12.21 24.97 27.61
CA TRP A 376 11.36 25.13 26.44
C TRP A 376 10.68 23.83 26.02
N ASP A 377 9.37 23.88 25.78
CA ASP A 377 8.65 22.80 25.10
C ASP A 377 8.92 22.87 23.58
N PRO A 378 9.48 21.81 22.95
CA PRO A 378 9.73 21.81 21.51
C PRO A 378 8.46 21.90 20.66
N GLN A 379 7.30 21.44 21.13
CA GLN A 379 6.10 21.31 20.29
C GLN A 379 5.11 22.46 20.45
N LEU A 380 5.12 23.18 21.58
CA LEU A 380 4.06 24.14 21.88
C LEU A 380 4.30 25.56 21.35
N ALA A 381 5.25 26.28 21.95
CA ALA A 381 5.43 27.73 21.70
C ALA A 381 6.70 28.04 20.90
N LEU A 382 7.73 27.23 21.05
CA LEU A 382 9.03 27.47 20.42
C LEU A 382 8.97 27.55 18.89
N PRO A 383 8.22 26.70 18.15
CA PRO A 383 8.16 26.79 16.69
C PRO A 383 7.66 28.16 16.20
N ALA A 384 6.59 28.69 16.81
CA ALA A 384 6.04 30.00 16.46
C ALA A 384 7.00 31.15 16.80
N THR A 385 7.71 31.04 17.92
CA THR A 385 8.76 32.01 18.29
C THR A 385 9.92 31.97 17.30
N LEU A 386 10.39 30.78 16.90
CA LEU A 386 11.43 30.64 15.88
C LEU A 386 10.97 31.17 14.52
N GLU A 387 9.73 30.94 14.13
CA GLU A 387 9.14 31.50 12.90
C GLU A 387 9.20 33.02 12.90
N ASN A 388 8.76 33.65 13.99
CA ASN A 388 8.78 35.12 14.12
C ASN A 388 10.21 35.69 14.14
N LEU A 389 11.13 35.02 14.82
CA LEU A 389 12.50 35.53 15.00
C LEU A 389 13.42 35.21 13.82
N GLN A 390 13.22 34.08 13.13
CA GLN A 390 14.24 33.47 12.29
C GLN A 390 13.75 33.00 10.92
N SER A 391 12.46 33.14 10.56
CA SER A 391 12.03 32.88 9.18
C SER A 391 12.71 33.85 8.22
N LEU A 392 12.83 35.12 8.62
CA LEU A 392 13.48 36.25 7.94
C LEU A 392 12.90 36.60 6.55
N ARG A 393 12.23 35.66 5.88
CA ARG A 393 11.58 35.79 4.58
C ARG A 393 10.31 34.94 4.57
N GLY A 394 9.25 35.46 3.93
CA GLY A 394 7.92 34.84 3.98
C GLY A 394 7.76 33.50 3.23
N TYR A 395 8.73 33.12 2.40
CA TYR A 395 8.76 31.82 1.71
C TYR A 395 9.47 30.71 2.50
N TYR A 396 10.16 31.06 3.59
CA TYR A 396 10.68 30.07 4.54
C TYR A 396 9.64 29.79 5.62
N GLN A 397 9.74 28.59 6.20
CA GLN A 397 8.86 28.18 7.29
C GLN A 397 9.57 27.19 8.22
N PHE A 398 9.35 27.36 9.52
CA PHE A 398 9.54 26.34 10.54
C PHE A 398 8.18 25.70 10.84
N TYR A 399 8.08 24.39 10.70
CA TYR A 399 6.85 23.66 10.98
C TYR A 399 6.71 23.37 12.48
N GLN A 400 5.46 23.29 12.97
CA GLN A 400 5.16 23.22 14.40
C GLN A 400 5.71 21.96 15.10
N ASP A 401 5.78 20.84 14.38
CA ASP A 401 6.19 19.55 14.93
C ASP A 401 7.64 19.16 14.53
N GLU A 402 8.49 20.13 14.21
CA GLU A 402 9.83 19.86 13.65
C GLU A 402 10.99 20.38 14.51
N VAL A 403 10.69 20.86 15.72
CA VAL A 403 11.74 21.24 16.66
C VAL A 403 12.29 19.99 17.34
N ALA A 404 13.45 19.57 16.86
CA ALA A 404 14.18 18.40 17.32
C ALA A 404 14.94 18.68 18.62
N VAL A 405 15.04 17.68 19.49
CA VAL A 405 15.92 17.72 20.68
C VAL A 405 17.18 16.94 20.38
N ASP A 406 18.34 17.60 20.43
CA ASP A 406 19.63 16.92 20.26
C ASP A 406 20.70 17.60 21.12
N ARG A 407 21.88 16.99 21.24
CA ARG A 407 22.98 17.47 22.08
C ARG A 407 24.23 17.73 21.25
N TYR A 408 24.85 18.87 21.52
CA TYR A 408 26.05 19.34 20.82
C TYR A 408 27.09 19.84 21.81
N GLN A 409 28.36 19.76 21.40
CA GLN A 409 29.43 20.45 22.12
C GLN A 409 29.40 21.93 21.75
N VAL A 410 29.17 22.81 22.74
CA VAL A 410 29.24 24.26 22.58
C VAL A 410 30.33 24.77 23.52
N GLY A 411 31.50 25.09 22.95
CA GLY A 411 32.72 25.32 23.73
C GLY A 411 33.19 24.02 24.40
N THR A 412 33.33 24.03 25.72
CA THR A 412 33.70 22.85 26.54
C THR A 412 32.50 22.12 27.13
N GLN A 413 31.28 22.61 26.89
CA GLN A 413 30.06 22.11 27.51
C GLN A 413 29.25 21.27 26.53
N TYR A 414 28.76 20.13 27.00
CA TYR A 414 27.83 19.28 26.26
C TYR A 414 26.39 19.65 26.58
N LEU A 415 25.70 20.24 25.62
CA LEU A 415 24.49 21.00 25.84
C LEU A 415 23.37 20.54 24.91
N GLN A 416 22.16 20.50 25.47
CA GLN A 416 20.94 20.18 24.79
C GLN A 416 20.45 21.42 24.05
N LEU A 417 20.30 21.25 22.74
CA LEU A 417 19.81 22.26 21.83
C LEU A 417 18.48 21.80 21.23
N LEU A 418 17.65 22.77 20.89
CA LEU A 418 16.40 22.59 20.19
C LEU A 418 16.58 23.10 18.77
N LEU A 419 16.51 22.21 17.78
CA LEU A 419 16.90 22.48 16.40
C LEU A 419 15.68 22.48 15.49
N ALA A 420 15.62 23.44 14.58
CA ALA A 420 14.58 23.50 13.56
C ALA A 420 15.21 23.80 12.20
N ALA A 421 14.75 23.09 11.17
CA ALA A 421 15.19 23.30 9.79
C ALA A 421 14.39 24.45 9.17
N ARG A 422 15.08 25.37 8.48
CA ARG A 422 14.41 26.43 7.73
C ARG A 422 14.09 25.92 6.32
N GLU A 423 12.95 25.26 6.17
CA GLU A 423 12.51 24.72 4.88
C GLU A 423 11.84 25.81 4.03
N ILE A 424 11.87 25.62 2.71
CA ILE A 424 11.08 26.44 1.79
C ILE A 424 9.67 25.87 1.72
N ASN A 425 8.65 26.73 1.84
CA ASN A 425 7.26 26.32 1.67
C ASN A 425 6.82 26.58 0.21
N PRO A 426 6.59 25.52 -0.61
CA PRO A 426 6.18 25.69 -2.01
C PRO A 426 4.84 26.40 -2.19
N ASP A 427 3.91 26.24 -1.26
CA ASP A 427 2.57 26.84 -1.33
C ASP A 427 2.60 28.35 -1.08
N LYS A 428 3.48 28.80 -0.18
CA LYS A 428 3.70 30.24 0.07
C LYS A 428 4.52 30.90 -1.03
N LEU A 429 5.40 30.14 -1.69
CA LEU A 429 6.35 30.66 -2.68
C LEU A 429 5.66 31.44 -3.81
N GLY A 430 4.52 30.94 -4.31
CA GLY A 430 3.75 31.58 -5.39
C GLY A 430 3.17 32.96 -5.03
N THR A 431 3.18 33.36 -3.76
CA THR A 431 2.77 34.71 -3.35
C THR A 431 3.91 35.74 -3.47
N PHE A 432 5.16 35.28 -3.52
CA PHE A 432 6.36 36.12 -3.58
C PHE A 432 7.00 36.12 -4.95
N VAL A 433 6.82 35.06 -5.73
CA VAL A 433 7.43 34.90 -7.05
C VAL A 433 6.41 34.42 -8.08
N SER A 434 6.57 34.92 -9.30
CA SER A 434 5.66 34.64 -10.42
C SER A 434 6.40 33.94 -11.56
N GLY A 435 5.65 33.21 -12.37
CA GLY A 435 6.17 32.48 -13.53
C GLY A 435 6.82 31.14 -13.14
N TRP A 436 7.25 30.40 -14.16
CA TRP A 436 7.76 29.04 -13.99
C TRP A 436 9.23 29.00 -13.51
N VAL A 437 10.05 29.95 -13.94
CA VAL A 437 11.49 29.96 -13.65
C VAL A 437 11.77 30.09 -12.16
N ALA A 438 11.10 31.00 -11.46
CA ALA A 438 11.37 31.24 -10.05
C ALA A 438 11.14 30.00 -9.16
N PRO A 439 9.96 29.34 -9.15
CA PRO A 439 9.70 28.21 -8.27
C PRO A 439 10.43 26.91 -8.65
N HIS A 440 10.89 26.78 -9.90
CA HIS A 440 11.54 25.54 -10.36
C HIS A 440 13.06 25.64 -10.55
N LEU A 441 13.60 26.81 -10.86
CA LEU A 441 15.03 26.98 -11.20
C LEU A 441 15.77 27.92 -10.24
N GLN A 442 15.07 28.88 -9.62
CA GLN A 442 15.71 29.87 -8.75
C GLN A 442 15.57 29.52 -7.26
N TYR A 443 14.35 29.27 -6.79
CA TYR A 443 14.05 28.97 -5.39
C TYR A 443 13.95 27.46 -5.16
N THR A 444 15.10 26.79 -5.22
CA THR A 444 15.17 25.32 -5.27
C THR A 444 15.24 24.67 -3.89
N HIS A 445 15.67 25.38 -2.85
CA HIS A 445 16.01 24.80 -1.54
C HIS A 445 15.63 25.72 -0.36
N GLY A 446 15.43 25.10 0.81
CA GLY A 446 15.41 25.78 2.12
C GLY A 446 16.83 26.19 2.54
N TYR A 447 16.98 26.97 3.61
CA TYR A 447 18.32 27.49 3.96
C TYR A 447 18.60 27.53 5.46
N GLY A 448 19.39 26.57 5.92
CA GLY A 448 19.99 26.56 7.24
C GLY A 448 19.15 25.89 8.33
N VAL A 449 19.77 25.80 9.50
CA VAL A 449 19.18 25.26 10.73
C VAL A 449 19.29 26.34 11.80
N VAL A 450 18.28 26.44 12.66
CA VAL A 450 18.30 27.28 13.84
C VAL A 450 18.41 26.39 15.06
N ALA A 451 19.24 26.76 16.03
CA ALA A 451 19.40 26.03 17.27
C ALA A 451 19.24 26.96 18.47
N ALA A 452 18.36 26.60 19.40
CA ALA A 452 18.13 27.29 20.66
C ALA A 452 18.67 26.49 21.86
N ARG A 453 19.17 27.18 22.88
CA ARG A 453 19.47 26.57 24.18
C ARG A 453 18.20 26.00 24.79
N ALA A 454 18.22 24.73 25.19
CA ALA A 454 17.06 24.13 25.84
C ALA A 454 16.75 24.72 27.22
N ASN A 455 17.76 25.28 27.91
CA ASN A 455 17.71 25.61 29.34
C ASN A 455 17.73 27.11 29.68
N GLN A 456 17.69 28.00 28.69
CA GLN A 456 17.88 29.43 28.89
C GLN A 456 16.91 30.25 28.03
N GLY A 457 16.40 31.32 28.61
CA GLY A 457 15.69 32.39 27.91
C GLY A 457 16.41 33.72 28.12
N THR A 458 16.19 34.66 27.20
CA THR A 458 16.60 36.05 27.35
C THR A 458 15.75 36.73 28.43
N SER A 459 16.14 37.93 28.86
CA SER A 459 15.34 38.74 29.79
C SER A 459 13.96 39.13 29.23
N GLN A 460 13.77 39.04 27.91
CA GLN A 460 12.50 39.33 27.22
C GLN A 460 11.61 38.08 27.09
N GLY A 461 12.07 36.91 27.54
CA GLY A 461 11.34 35.66 27.39
C GLY A 461 11.48 35.01 26.01
N ASP A 462 12.51 35.35 25.24
CA ASP A 462 12.86 34.67 23.98
C ASP A 462 13.87 33.54 24.21
N PRO A 463 13.92 32.51 23.34
CA PRO A 463 14.97 31.50 23.39
C PRO A 463 16.35 32.09 23.13
N VAL A 464 17.37 31.64 23.86
CA VAL A 464 18.77 31.98 23.56
C VAL A 464 19.23 31.15 22.37
N LEU A 465 19.39 31.79 21.21
CA LEU A 465 19.81 31.13 19.98
C LEU A 465 21.34 30.94 19.94
N THR A 466 21.77 29.71 19.68
CA THR A 466 23.18 29.32 19.49
C THR A 466 23.58 29.21 18.02
N LEU A 467 22.62 28.96 17.14
CA LEU A 467 22.78 28.96 15.68
C LEU A 467 21.59 29.70 15.09
N GLN A 468 21.85 30.76 14.32
CA GLN A 468 20.81 31.68 13.85
C GLN A 468 21.21 32.40 12.56
N ASN A 469 20.26 33.15 12.01
CA ASN A 469 20.37 34.05 10.86
C ASN A 469 20.55 33.34 9.50
N ILE A 470 20.72 34.18 8.48
CA ILE A 470 21.04 33.83 7.11
C ILE A 470 22.22 34.72 6.68
N PRO A 471 23.40 34.15 6.37
CA PRO A 471 23.73 32.74 6.50
C PRO A 471 23.77 32.26 7.96
N PRO A 472 23.54 30.95 8.24
CA PRO A 472 23.57 30.42 9.59
C PRO A 472 24.93 30.63 10.26
N ALA A 473 24.92 31.34 11.38
CA ALA A 473 26.09 31.64 12.18
C ALA A 473 25.91 31.12 13.61
N GLY A 474 26.94 30.47 14.13
CA GLY A 474 26.97 29.94 15.50
C GLY A 474 27.38 28.47 15.59
N VAL A 475 26.91 27.79 16.64
CA VAL A 475 27.27 26.41 17.00
C VAL A 475 25.99 25.56 17.14
N PRO A 476 25.94 24.35 16.56
CA PRO A 476 26.97 23.67 15.76
C PRO A 476 27.22 24.36 14.40
N THR A 477 28.47 24.32 13.92
CA THR A 477 28.86 24.96 12.66
C THR A 477 28.25 24.20 11.46
N VAL A 478 27.55 24.92 10.59
CA VAL A 478 26.95 24.39 9.36
C VAL A 478 27.73 24.90 8.16
N THR A 479 28.40 23.98 7.44
CA THR A 479 29.18 24.33 6.24
C THR A 479 28.38 24.28 4.95
N ARG A 480 27.27 23.52 4.92
CA ARG A 480 26.36 23.39 3.78
C ARG A 480 24.93 23.62 4.25
N PRO A 481 24.46 24.88 4.29
CA PRO A 481 23.15 25.21 4.82
C PRO A 481 21.98 24.90 3.89
N GLY A 482 22.20 24.68 2.58
CA GLY A 482 21.12 24.44 1.63
C GLY A 482 20.36 23.13 1.87
N ILE A 483 19.04 23.23 2.08
CA ILE A 483 18.13 22.11 2.35
C ILE A 483 17.35 21.77 1.07
N TYR A 484 17.91 20.87 0.28
CA TYR A 484 17.29 20.39 -0.95
C TYR A 484 16.27 19.27 -0.73
N PHE A 485 16.39 18.53 0.37
CA PHE A 485 15.53 17.42 0.75
C PHE A 485 15.04 17.69 2.18
N GLY A 486 13.76 18.01 2.31
CA GLY A 486 13.12 18.33 3.58
C GLY A 486 11.99 17.36 3.90
N ARG A 487 11.22 17.63 4.94
CA ARG A 487 9.99 16.89 5.28
C ARG A 487 8.82 17.32 4.41
N HIS A 488 8.76 18.60 4.02
CA HIS A 488 7.62 19.19 3.32
C HIS A 488 7.93 19.62 1.88
N THR A 489 9.12 19.31 1.36
CA THR A 489 9.51 19.59 -0.02
C THR A 489 8.86 18.61 -1.00
N ASN A 490 7.59 18.84 -1.37
CA ASN A 490 6.82 17.94 -2.24
C ASN A 490 6.83 18.35 -3.73
N ASN A 491 7.35 19.54 -4.04
CA ASN A 491 7.49 20.03 -5.41
C ASN A 491 8.75 19.49 -6.09
N TYR A 492 8.71 19.38 -7.41
CA TYR A 492 9.91 19.10 -8.20
C TYR A 492 10.67 20.40 -8.47
N VAL A 493 12.00 20.32 -8.49
CA VAL A 493 12.89 21.44 -8.84
C VAL A 493 13.96 20.99 -9.82
N LEU A 494 14.49 21.95 -10.55
CA LEU A 494 15.49 21.79 -11.61
C LEU A 494 16.74 22.53 -11.17
N VAL A 495 17.78 21.76 -10.88
CA VAL A 495 19.01 22.27 -10.31
C VAL A 495 20.15 22.16 -11.31
N ASP A 496 21.21 22.93 -11.12
CA ASP A 496 22.33 22.98 -12.08
C ASP A 496 21.87 23.35 -13.52
N SER A 497 21.00 24.36 -13.60
CA SER A 497 20.53 24.95 -14.85
C SER A 497 21.38 26.14 -15.28
N SER A 498 21.09 26.75 -16.44
CA SER A 498 21.75 28.01 -16.80
C SER A 498 21.33 29.18 -15.91
N GLN A 499 20.21 29.04 -15.20
CA GLN A 499 19.75 29.99 -14.18
C GLN A 499 20.41 29.64 -12.84
N ALA A 500 21.06 30.62 -12.22
CA ALA A 500 21.65 30.46 -10.90
C ALA A 500 20.55 30.31 -9.84
N GLU A 501 20.78 29.42 -8.88
CA GLU A 501 19.85 29.15 -7.77
C GLU A 501 20.05 30.23 -6.70
N PHE A 502 18.96 30.81 -6.21
CA PHE A 502 19.02 31.76 -5.10
C PHE A 502 19.45 31.03 -3.83
N ASP A 503 20.53 31.49 -3.21
CA ASP A 503 21.08 30.89 -1.99
C ASP A 503 20.54 31.63 -0.78
N TYR A 504 20.85 32.92 -0.67
CA TYR A 504 20.34 33.77 0.38
C TYR A 504 20.39 35.26 0.05
N PRO A 505 19.53 36.07 0.70
CA PRO A 505 19.54 37.50 0.49
C PRO A 505 20.72 38.15 1.23
N PHE A 506 21.52 38.91 0.49
CA PHE A 506 22.59 39.75 1.02
C PHE A 506 22.74 40.98 0.12
N THR A 507 23.69 41.86 0.39
CA THR A 507 23.96 43.01 -0.48
C THR A 507 25.31 42.83 -1.17
N PRO A 508 25.36 42.30 -2.42
CA PRO A 508 24.26 41.83 -3.28
C PRO A 508 23.77 40.41 -2.93
N ASP A 509 22.62 40.01 -3.49
CA ASP A 509 22.07 38.67 -3.32
C ASP A 509 23.08 37.59 -3.71
N GLN A 510 23.08 36.49 -2.96
CA GLN A 510 23.99 35.38 -3.17
C GLN A 510 23.28 34.25 -3.91
N TYR A 511 24.02 33.66 -4.84
CA TYR A 511 23.55 32.60 -5.70
C TYR A 511 24.49 31.41 -5.64
N THR A 512 23.94 30.23 -5.88
CA THR A 512 24.65 28.97 -5.86
C THR A 512 24.28 28.12 -7.07
N HIS A 513 25.04 27.04 -7.26
CA HIS A 513 24.70 25.97 -8.17
C HIS A 513 24.79 24.65 -7.42
N TRP A 514 23.82 23.78 -7.65
CA TRP A 514 23.81 22.45 -7.11
C TRP A 514 25.07 21.66 -7.48
N SER A 515 25.77 21.17 -6.45
CA SER A 515 26.99 20.36 -6.61
C SER A 515 26.76 18.86 -6.38
N GLY A 516 25.52 18.47 -6.06
CA GLY A 516 25.18 17.08 -5.78
C GLY A 516 24.98 16.24 -7.06
N LYS A 517 24.97 14.91 -6.88
CA LYS A 517 24.84 13.93 -7.97
C LYS A 517 23.60 13.05 -7.84
N THR A 518 22.72 13.36 -6.89
CA THR A 518 21.56 12.54 -6.51
C THR A 518 20.29 12.88 -7.29
N GLY A 519 20.38 13.79 -8.26
CA GLY A 519 19.31 14.16 -9.18
C GLY A 519 19.38 13.42 -10.52
N VAL A 520 18.29 13.47 -11.29
CA VAL A 520 18.25 12.86 -12.62
C VAL A 520 18.62 13.88 -13.69
N ALA A 521 19.82 13.75 -14.28
CA ALA A 521 20.27 14.64 -15.34
C ALA A 521 19.44 14.54 -16.63
N LEU A 522 19.11 15.68 -17.24
CA LEU A 522 18.36 15.84 -18.49
C LEU A 522 19.26 15.68 -19.72
N THR A 523 20.06 14.61 -19.77
CA THR A 523 21.08 14.38 -20.81
C THR A 523 20.53 14.17 -22.22
N SER A 524 19.22 14.04 -22.40
CA SER A 524 18.60 13.77 -23.71
C SER A 524 17.16 14.31 -23.77
N PRO A 525 16.67 14.71 -24.96
CA PRO A 525 15.29 15.18 -25.15
C PRO A 525 14.23 14.16 -24.71
N LEU A 526 14.53 12.86 -24.80
CA LEU A 526 13.63 11.81 -24.34
C LEU A 526 13.41 11.85 -22.82
N ARG A 527 14.44 12.19 -22.04
CA ARG A 527 14.30 12.37 -20.58
C ARG A 527 13.46 13.59 -20.27
N SER A 528 13.71 14.70 -20.96
CA SER A 528 12.90 15.92 -20.85
C SER A 528 11.43 15.65 -21.18
N LEU A 529 11.14 14.90 -22.26
CA LEU A 529 9.79 14.49 -22.63
C LEU A 529 9.15 13.60 -21.55
N ALA A 530 9.89 12.65 -21.00
CA ALA A 530 9.37 11.77 -19.96
C ALA A 530 9.03 12.55 -18.68
N PHE A 531 9.87 13.50 -18.25
CA PHE A 531 9.55 14.37 -17.11
C PHE A 531 8.42 15.34 -17.41
N ALA A 532 8.35 15.90 -18.62
CA ALA A 532 7.24 16.75 -19.06
C ALA A 532 5.91 15.99 -18.99
N MET A 533 5.86 14.73 -19.42
CA MET A 533 4.67 13.88 -19.32
C MET A 533 4.35 13.48 -17.87
N ARG A 534 5.37 13.19 -17.05
CA ARG A 534 5.19 12.83 -15.63
C ARG A 534 4.52 13.97 -14.86
N PHE A 535 5.08 15.18 -14.96
CA PHE A 535 4.62 16.34 -14.21
C PHE A 535 3.49 17.11 -14.91
N GLY A 536 3.24 16.82 -16.20
CA GLY A 536 2.29 17.59 -17.01
C GLY A 536 2.81 18.99 -17.33
N ASP A 537 4.13 19.16 -17.45
CA ASP A 537 4.78 20.46 -17.62
C ASP A 537 5.58 20.54 -18.92
N ILE A 538 5.09 21.32 -19.89
CA ILE A 538 5.73 21.49 -21.20
C ILE A 538 7.03 22.29 -21.12
N ASN A 539 7.24 23.10 -20.08
CA ASN A 539 8.44 23.94 -19.96
C ASN A 539 9.72 23.10 -19.88
N LEU A 540 9.62 21.85 -19.40
CA LEU A 540 10.72 20.89 -19.40
C LEU A 540 11.25 20.54 -20.80
N LEU A 541 10.46 20.79 -21.85
CA LEU A 541 10.84 20.56 -23.25
C LEU A 541 11.30 21.83 -23.97
N ILE A 542 10.73 22.98 -23.62
CA ILE A 542 10.87 24.21 -24.42
C ILE A 542 11.72 25.29 -23.76
N SER A 543 11.99 25.18 -22.45
CA SER A 543 12.75 26.18 -21.70
C SER A 543 14.22 26.21 -22.17
N PRO A 544 14.74 27.37 -22.63
CA PRO A 544 16.13 27.51 -23.03
C PRO A 544 17.10 27.50 -21.83
N GLN A 545 16.58 27.58 -20.60
CA GLN A 545 17.39 27.56 -19.39
C GLN A 545 17.88 26.16 -19.02
N LEU A 546 17.28 25.11 -19.61
CA LEU A 546 17.60 23.73 -19.32
C LEU A 546 18.74 23.26 -20.21
N THR A 547 19.76 22.67 -19.59
CA THR A 547 20.91 22.10 -20.28
C THR A 547 20.99 20.59 -20.03
N SER A 548 21.93 19.91 -20.69
CA SER A 548 22.17 18.49 -20.45
C SER A 548 22.72 18.17 -19.04
N GLN A 549 23.24 19.19 -18.33
CA GLN A 549 23.71 19.09 -16.94
C GLN A 549 22.59 19.24 -15.93
N THR A 550 21.49 19.90 -16.30
CA THR A 550 20.36 20.16 -15.41
C THR A 550 19.80 18.87 -14.84
N GLN A 551 19.68 18.81 -13.52
CA GLN A 551 19.18 17.65 -12.81
C GLN A 551 17.78 17.92 -12.27
N VAL A 552 16.91 16.93 -12.41
CA VAL A 552 15.58 16.94 -11.81
C VAL A 552 15.66 16.36 -10.40
N LEU A 553 15.30 17.16 -9.40
CA LEU A 553 15.08 16.69 -8.04
C LEU A 553 13.58 16.54 -7.80
N PHE A 554 13.16 15.30 -7.53
CA PHE A 554 11.77 14.95 -7.17
C PHE A 554 11.78 13.82 -6.14
N ASN A 555 10.61 13.56 -5.53
CA ASN A 555 10.47 12.77 -4.31
C ASN A 555 11.45 13.30 -3.25
N ARG A 556 11.31 14.59 -2.93
CA ARG A 556 12.27 15.30 -2.08
C ARG A 556 11.93 15.19 -0.59
N ALA A 557 10.66 14.95 -0.25
CA ALA A 557 10.23 14.54 1.07
C ALA A 557 11.03 13.33 1.56
N VAL A 558 11.76 13.48 2.67
CA VAL A 558 12.68 12.45 3.16
C VAL A 558 11.96 11.15 3.48
N GLN A 559 10.78 11.20 4.11
CA GLN A 559 9.99 10.00 4.43
C GLN A 559 9.58 9.23 3.17
N ASP A 560 8.93 9.91 2.21
CA ASP A 560 8.47 9.29 0.96
C ASP A 560 9.65 8.73 0.15
N ARG A 561 10.76 9.47 0.12
CA ARG A 561 11.99 9.06 -0.55
C ARG A 561 12.53 7.76 0.03
N VAL A 562 12.64 7.66 1.35
CA VAL A 562 13.19 6.49 2.01
C VAL A 562 12.20 5.31 1.93
N ALA A 563 10.89 5.55 2.12
CA ALA A 563 9.85 4.54 1.96
C ALA A 563 9.79 3.98 0.53
N ALA A 564 10.06 4.80 -0.50
CA ALA A 564 10.15 4.33 -1.87
C ALA A 564 11.37 3.41 -2.10
N LEU A 565 12.52 3.73 -1.49
CA LEU A 565 13.76 2.96 -1.63
C LEU A 565 13.73 1.64 -0.84
N ALA A 566 13.20 1.69 0.38
CA ALA A 566 13.21 0.58 1.33
C ALA A 566 11.82 0.41 1.99
N PRO A 567 10.80 -0.02 1.24
CA PRO A 567 9.42 -0.17 1.74
C PRO A 567 9.26 -1.27 2.81
N PHE A 568 10.30 -2.06 3.02
CA PHE A 568 10.37 -3.12 4.04
C PHE A 568 10.85 -2.61 5.40
N LEU A 569 11.37 -1.40 5.48
CA LEU A 569 11.76 -0.78 6.74
C LEU A 569 10.57 -0.02 7.34
N GLN A 570 10.34 -0.23 8.63
CA GLN A 570 9.44 0.61 9.42
C GLN A 570 10.26 1.71 10.06
N PHE A 571 9.94 2.96 9.75
CA PHE A 571 10.59 4.12 10.31
C PHE A 571 9.80 4.64 11.51
N ASP A 572 10.50 5.35 12.39
CA ASP A 572 9.84 6.18 13.40
C ASP A 572 8.99 7.26 12.70
N GLN A 573 7.91 7.67 13.35
CA GLN A 573 6.94 8.60 12.78
C GLN A 573 7.50 10.03 12.70
N ASP A 574 8.54 10.34 13.47
CA ASP A 574 9.09 11.69 13.62
C ASP A 574 10.57 11.81 13.20
N PRO A 575 10.88 11.92 11.89
CA PRO A 575 12.23 12.18 11.42
C PRO A 575 12.62 13.60 11.78
N TYR A 576 13.80 13.78 12.36
CA TYR A 576 14.23 15.06 12.88
C TYR A 576 15.53 15.54 12.26
N VAL A 577 15.74 16.86 12.25
CA VAL A 577 16.95 17.48 11.70
C VAL A 577 18.14 17.26 12.64
N VAL A 578 19.30 16.93 12.04
CA VAL A 578 20.57 16.76 12.77
C VAL A 578 21.66 17.50 12.01
N VAL A 579 22.49 18.25 12.74
CA VAL A 579 23.70 18.88 12.20
C VAL A 579 24.87 17.93 12.39
N VAL A 580 25.31 17.26 11.34
CA VAL A 580 26.45 16.33 11.43
C VAL A 580 27.76 17.12 11.40
N VAL A 581 28.39 17.30 12.56
CA VAL A 581 29.72 17.93 12.68
C VAL A 581 30.78 16.90 12.25
N GLY A 582 31.59 17.27 11.25
CA GLY A 582 32.61 16.40 10.65
C GLY A 582 33.70 15.95 11.63
N GLN A 583 33.47 14.85 12.32
CA GLN A 583 34.50 13.87 12.67
C GLN A 583 33.99 12.51 12.25
N GLY A 584 34.86 11.65 11.72
CA GLY A 584 34.55 10.32 11.15
C GLY A 584 33.85 9.30 12.07
N ARG A 585 33.25 9.71 13.18
CA ARG A 585 32.15 8.99 13.79
C ARG A 585 30.89 9.33 13.01
N ARG A 586 30.52 8.42 12.12
CA ARG A 586 29.09 8.16 11.86
C ARG A 586 28.43 8.11 13.24
N ARG A 587 27.66 9.14 13.62
CA ARG A 587 26.65 8.94 14.65
C ARG A 587 25.81 7.81 14.08
N CYS A 588 25.94 6.63 14.68
CA CYS A 588 25.19 5.47 14.30
C CYS A 588 23.70 5.81 14.38
N VAL A 589 23.09 6.17 13.25
CA VAL A 589 22.11 5.22 12.72
C VAL A 589 22.94 3.98 12.47
N ARG A 590 22.76 2.98 13.35
CA ARG A 590 23.55 1.75 13.44
C ARG A 590 23.95 1.31 12.03
N ARG A 591 25.24 1.40 11.73
CA ARG A 591 25.81 0.72 10.58
C ARG A 591 25.86 -0.75 10.98
N ASP A 592 24.75 -1.45 10.78
CA ASP A 592 24.75 -2.90 10.72
C ASP A 592 25.34 -3.28 9.35
N ASP A 593 26.65 -3.04 9.19
CA ASP A 593 27.42 -3.44 8.00
C ASP A 593 27.77 -4.95 8.00
N ASP A 594 27.19 -5.75 8.91
CA ASP A 594 27.44 -7.20 8.99
C ASP A 594 26.18 -8.09 8.79
N LEU A 595 25.10 -7.56 8.19
CA LEU A 595 23.90 -8.37 7.88
C LEU A 595 23.64 -8.63 6.38
N LEU A 596 24.59 -8.30 5.51
CA LEU A 596 24.63 -8.86 4.16
C LEU A 596 25.86 -9.76 4.06
N PRO A 597 25.73 -11.09 4.15
CA PRO A 597 26.81 -11.95 3.71
C PRO A 597 26.98 -11.74 2.21
N ASP A 598 28.21 -11.48 1.78
CA ASP A 598 28.66 -11.63 0.41
C ASP A 598 28.11 -12.95 -0.17
N ARG A 599 27.10 -12.86 -1.03
CA ARG A 599 26.82 -13.77 -2.16
C ARG A 599 25.97 -13.08 -3.22
#